data_AF-A0A3E0JE55-F1
#
_entry.id   AF-A0A3E0JE55-F1
#
_cell.length_a   1.000
_cell.length_b   1.000
_cell.length_c   1.000
_cell.angle_alpha   90.00
_cell.angle_beta   90.00
_cell.angle_gamma   90.00
#
_symmetry.space_group_name_H-M   'P 1'
#
loop_
_entity.id
_entity.type
_entity.pdbx_description
1 polymer ?
#
loop_
_entity_poly.entity_id
_entity_poly.type
_entity_poly.pdbx_seq_one_letter_code
_entity_poly.pdbx_strand_id
1 'polypeptide(L)' 'MEKKCFFCKKTYKLDRSDPQYMKISKNPKASYVCKSCNQSMQKDAQTSTGLNPDMIDSHDKYLR' A
#
# COMPACT_ATOMS: atom_id res chain seq x y z
N MET A 1 14.47 2.20 -8.45
CA MET A 1 14.64 3.15 -7.33
C MET A 1 14.59 2.36 -6.05
N GLU A 2 15.52 2.54 -5.12
CA GLU A 2 15.47 1.82 -3.85
C GLU A 2 14.73 2.62 -2.78
N LYS A 3 13.82 1.97 -2.04
CA LYS A 3 13.13 2.57 -0.90
C LYS A 3 13.01 1.59 0.26
N LYS A 4 13.13 2.15 1.46
CA LYS A 4 12.93 1.45 2.72
C LYS A 4 11.44 1.45 3.07
N CYS A 5 10.89 0.27 3.34
CA CYS A 5 9.51 0.16 3.80
C CYS A 5 9.35 0.84 5.17
N PHE A 6 8.29 1.62 5.33
CA PHE A 6 8.00 2.34 6.56
C PHE A 6 7.74 1.40 7.74
N PHE A 7 7.13 0.23 7.52
CA PHE A 7 6.80 -0.72 8.59
C PHE A 7 7.94 -1.71 8.86
N CYS A 8 8.21 -2.64 7.94
CA CYS A 8 9.20 -3.70 8.16
C CYS A 8 10.66 -3.25 8.06
N LYS A 9 10.92 -1.99 7.69
CA LYS A 9 12.26 -1.39 7.55
C LYS A 9 13.19 -2.10 6.54
N LYS A 10 12.72 -3.08 5.78
CA LYS A 10 13.48 -3.72 4.69
C LYS A 10 13.54 -2.80 3.46
N THR A 11 14.62 -2.91 2.68
CA THR A 11 14.81 -2.17 1.43
C THR A 11 14.24 -2.96 0.26
N TYR A 12 13.55 -2.27 -0.64
CA TYR A 12 12.97 -2.83 -1.84
C TYR A 12 13.38 -2.02 -3.06
N LYS A 13 13.55 -2.71 -4.18
CA LYS A 13 13.73 -2.09 -5.49
C LYS A 13 12.35 -1.84 -6.10
N LEU A 14 11.96 -0.58 -6.20
CA LEU A 14 10.77 -0.14 -6.92
C LEU A 14 11.12 0.04 -8.40
N ASP A 15 10.30 -0.56 -9.25
CA ASP A 15 10.23 -0.32 -10.68
C ASP A 15 8.84 0.20 -11.06
N ARG A 16 8.62 0.47 -12.34
CA ARG A 16 7.36 1.06 -12.84
C ARG A 16 6.13 0.16 -12.66
N SER A 17 6.31 -1.13 -12.37
CA SER A 17 5.20 -2.04 -12.07
C SER A 17 4.70 -1.92 -10.64
N ASP A 18 5.48 -1.32 -9.73
CA ASP A 18 5.01 -1.06 -8.37
C ASP A 18 3.93 0.04 -8.41
N PRO A 19 2.71 -0.21 -7.88
CA PRO A 19 1.63 0.78 -7.88
C PRO A 19 1.99 2.10 -7.18
N GLN A 20 2.95 2.07 -6.25
CA GLN A 20 3.43 3.25 -5.55
C GLN A 20 4.58 3.96 -6.27
N TYR A 21 5.12 3.40 -7.36
CA TYR A 21 6.26 3.97 -8.08
C TYR A 21 6.02 5.42 -8.48
N MET A 22 4.88 5.71 -9.10
CA MET A 22 4.55 7.07 -9.56
C MET A 22 4.39 8.04 -8.38
N LYS A 23 3.79 7.59 -7.27
CA LYS A 23 3.64 8.39 -6.05
C LYS A 23 5.00 8.76 -5.46
N ILE A 24 5.88 7.78 -5.33
CA ILE A 24 7.23 7.97 -4.80
C ILE A 24 8.11 8.79 -5.76
N SER A 25 7.96 8.58 -7.08
CA SER A 25 8.73 9.33 -8.08
C SER A 25 8.34 10.81 -8.12
N LYS A 26 7.06 11.14 -7.93
CA LYS A 26 6.59 12.55 -7.86
C LYS A 26 6.90 13.21 -6.52
N ASN A 27 6.93 12.44 -5.43
CA ASN A 27 7.29 12.93 -4.09
C ASN A 27 8.30 11.98 -3.42
N PRO A 28 9.62 12.20 -3.61
CA PRO A 28 10.65 11.34 -3.05
C PRO A 28 10.66 11.26 -1.51
N LYS A 29 10.05 12.24 -0.82
CA LYS A 29 9.91 12.26 0.65
C LYS A 29 8.72 11.42 1.15
N ALA A 30 7.84 10.95 0.27
CA ALA A 30 6.70 10.13 0.65
C ALA A 30 7.16 8.78 1.24
N SER A 31 6.47 8.33 2.28
CA SER A 31 6.69 7.01 2.86
C SER A 31 6.27 5.92 1.87
N TYR A 32 7.11 4.90 1.76
CA TYR A 32 6.86 3.69 0.98
C TYR A 32 6.41 2.54 1.90
N VAL A 33 5.40 1.79 1.48
CA VAL A 33 4.94 0.59 2.19
C VAL A 33 5.03 -0.59 1.24
N CYS A 34 5.79 -1.63 1.58
CA CYS A 34 5.87 -2.80 0.70
C CYS A 34 4.54 -3.57 0.64
N LYS A 35 4.34 -4.33 -0.45
CA LYS A 35 3.13 -5.11 -0.70
C LYS A 35 2.71 -5.97 0.49
N SER A 36 3.64 -6.70 1.10
CA SER A 36 3.36 -7.59 2.24
C SER A 36 2.86 -6.82 3.47
N CYS A 37 3.49 -5.69 3.82
CA CYS A 37 3.03 -4.87 4.94
C CYS A 37 1.67 -4.25 4.67
N ASN A 38 1.43 -3.77 3.44
CA ASN A 38 0.14 -3.21 3.06
C ASN A 38 -0.99 -4.26 3.19
N GLN A 39 -0.77 -5.47 2.65
CA GLN A 39 -1.75 -6.55 2.73
C GLN A 39 -2.03 -7.02 4.16
N SER A 40 -0.97 -7.16 4.98
CA SER A 40 -1.13 -7.52 6.39
C SER A 40 -1.99 -6.49 7.13
N MET A 41 -1.65 -5.21 6.99
CA MET A 41 -2.37 -4.13 7.67
C MET A 41 -3.84 -4.05 7.25
N GLN A 42 -4.13 -4.24 5.97
CA GLN A 42 -5.52 -4.28 5.48
C GLN A 42 -6.30 -5.46 6.08
N LYS A 43 -5.69 -6.65 6.13
CA LYS A 43 -6.31 -7.84 6.72
C LYS A 43 -6.57 -7.66 8.22
N ASP A 44 -5.61 -7.08 8.94
CA ASP A 44 -5.73 -6.82 10.37
C ASP A 44 -6.83 -5.78 10.65
N ALA A 45 -6.92 -4.73 9.84
CA ALA A 45 -7.98 -3.73 9.94
C ALA A 45 -9.37 -4.33 9.69
N GLN A 46 -9.52 -5.15 8.64
CA GLN A 46 -10.77 -5.85 8.35
C GLN A 46 -11.17 -6.80 9.50
N THR A 47 -10.20 -7.56 10.02
CA THR A 47 -10.45 -8.53 11.10
C THR A 47 -10.84 -7.85 12.41
N SER A 48 -10.15 -6.75 12.76
CA SER A 48 -10.38 -6.03 14.03
C SER A 48 -11.66 -5.21 14.04
N THR A 49 -12.08 -4.68 12.90
CA THR A 49 -13.26 -3.80 12.80
C THR A 49 -14.52 -4.52 12.30
N GLY A 50 -14.35 -5.69 11.65
CA GLY A 50 -15.43 -6.34 10.91
C GLY A 50 -15.84 -5.59 9.63
N LEU A 51 -15.12 -4.51 9.25
CA LEU A 51 -15.46 -3.71 8.09
C LEU A 51 -14.75 -4.21 6.83
N ASN A 52 -15.52 -4.59 5.81
CA ASN A 52 -15.01 -4.78 4.46
C ASN A 52 -14.84 -3.41 3.76
N PRO A 53 -13.71 -3.14 3.07
CA PRO A 53 -13.52 -1.91 2.30
C PRO A 53 -14.68 -1.52 1.39
N ASP A 54 -15.37 -2.51 0.79
CA ASP A 54 -16.49 -2.27 -0.12
C ASP A 54 -17.72 -1.66 0.59
N MET A 55 -17.76 -1.70 1.93
CA MET A 55 -18.79 -1.04 2.75
C MET A 55 -18.45 0.43 3.03
N ILE A 56 -17.19 0.83 2.82
CA ILE A 56 -16.71 2.20 3.02
C ILE A 56 -16.70 2.93 1.69
N ASP A 57 -16.19 2.27 0.63
CA ASP A 57 -16.20 2.77 -0.74
C ASP A 57 -16.88 1.76 -1.68
N SER A 58 -18.15 2.02 -1.96
CA SER A 58 -18.99 1.16 -2.80
C SER A 58 -18.62 1.23 -4.29
N HIS A 59 -17.82 2.19 -4.72
CA HIS A 59 -17.48 2.43 -6.13
C HIS A 59 -16.08 1.92 -6.49
N ASP A 60 -15.18 1.78 -5.52
CA ASP A 60 -13.80 1.27 -5.71
C ASP A 60 -13.77 -0.09 -6.44
N LYS A 61 -14.73 -0.98 -6.13
CA LYS A 61 -14.83 -2.31 -6.76
C LYS A 61 -15.01 -2.30 -8.28
N TYR A 62 -15.48 -1.20 -8.86
CA TYR A 62 -15.66 -1.05 -10.31
C TYR A 62 -14.44 -0.43 -11.01
N LEU A 63 -13.45 0.04 -10.24
CA LEU A 63 -12.25 0.74 -10.73
C LEU A 63 -10.95 -0.04 -10.50
N ARG A 64 -11.01 -1.22 -9.87
CA ARG A 64 -9.85 -2.09 -9.57
C ARG A 64 -9.32 -2.87 -10.77
#